data_AF-A0ABD6C9M4-F1
#
_entry.id   AF-A0ABD6C9M4-F1
#
_cell.length_a   1.000
_cell.length_b   1.000
_cell.length_c   1.000
_cell.angle_alpha   90.00
_cell.angle_beta   90.00
_cell.angle_gamma   90.00
#
_symmetry.space_group_name_H-M   'P 1'
#
loop_
_entity.id
_entity.type
_entity.pdbx_description
1 polymer ?
#
loop_
_entity_poly.entity_id
_entity_poly.type
_entity_poly.pdbx_seq_one_letter_code
_entity_poly.pdbx_strand_id
1 'polypeptide(L)'
;MARKAELWDDWIAQTLLADVQASGTPDPVPMIDAGGTERDTTDAFDSYRYGRGDGAYLYLLYLLDEPATDAGDITPVYIGETNSITSRLHQHFKKIRDALPVDEWADDGSWGSWSKYDHMASVSEQAAGPLYAWICDVDTLDQGPYGYPTYRQELEAKLVGLVHSMPRFERVFANREFVPNRVIHEIGKVGPDWLTGADEYDPTTLPHTGEPPADDRTKAELWHAWVEQTILQDIQDTPTDPIPLFATTDDGQVQLTENDRLKRSAAIDERIRQEGRTCVHETGVRSESPDGLLYVMYQIAEDGTPSKSTDIIPRYIGKAEAYGKKNELSANFTEIAKDRNATRSFARWGDGDYWHVGELTNTVFGESQKKRAWANALFEQGTRTLSDDVYLWIRAWDPAAYPGPYGYDAYLAEAEPLLIGLANAAYPEDLLNHEGVPDDAPVKRDAREFTPLSE
;
A
#
# COMPACT_ATOMS: atom_id res chain seq x y z
N MET A 1 -7.82 9.50 -24.02
CA MET A 1 -7.65 8.76 -22.75
C MET A 1 -6.53 9.42 -21.99
N ALA A 2 -6.74 9.65 -20.70
CA ALA A 2 -5.85 10.48 -19.89
C ALA A 2 -4.62 9.71 -19.42
N ARG A 3 -3.44 10.30 -19.55
CA ARG A 3 -2.22 9.82 -18.86
C ARG A 3 -2.40 10.01 -17.35
N LYS A 4 -1.65 9.28 -16.50
CA LYS A 4 -1.69 9.50 -15.03
C LYS A 4 -1.51 10.98 -14.64
N ALA A 5 -0.63 11.70 -15.34
CA ALA A 5 -0.47 13.15 -15.15
C ALA A 5 -1.76 13.95 -15.43
N GLU A 6 -2.51 13.60 -16.47
CA GLU A 6 -3.79 14.24 -16.81
C GLU A 6 -4.86 13.92 -15.76
N LEU A 7 -4.90 12.68 -15.24
CA LEU A 7 -5.82 12.32 -14.15
C LEU A 7 -5.52 13.10 -12.86
N TRP A 8 -4.24 13.33 -12.57
CA TRP A 8 -3.83 14.19 -11.46
C TRP A 8 -4.24 15.65 -11.69
N ASP A 9 -3.89 16.21 -12.84
CA ASP A 9 -4.17 17.60 -13.18
C ASP A 9 -5.69 17.88 -13.18
N ASP A 10 -6.49 16.97 -13.76
CA ASP A 10 -7.95 17.06 -13.76
C ASP A 10 -8.54 16.98 -12.35
N TRP A 11 -8.04 16.05 -11.52
CA TRP A 11 -8.52 15.92 -10.15
C TRP A 11 -8.16 17.14 -9.30
N ILE A 12 -6.94 17.66 -9.41
CA ILE A 12 -6.51 18.88 -8.73
C ILE A 12 -7.32 20.08 -9.19
N ALA A 13 -7.56 20.23 -10.50
CA ALA A 13 -8.35 21.31 -11.05
C ALA A 13 -9.78 21.33 -10.50
N GLN A 14 -10.41 20.15 -10.36
CA GLN A 14 -11.78 20.00 -9.88
C GLN A 14 -11.92 20.07 -8.35
N THR A 15 -10.82 19.93 -7.61
CA THR A 15 -10.82 19.88 -6.13
C THR A 15 -10.00 21.04 -5.56
N LEU A 16 -8.72 20.81 -5.25
CA LEU A 16 -7.87 21.76 -4.54
C LEU A 16 -7.79 23.12 -5.24
N LEU A 17 -7.59 23.17 -6.56
CA LEU A 17 -7.47 24.44 -7.28
C LEU A 17 -8.81 25.19 -7.29
N ALA A 18 -9.93 24.47 -7.45
CA ALA A 18 -11.26 25.07 -7.37
C ALA A 18 -11.50 25.71 -6.00
N ASP A 19 -11.06 25.05 -4.91
CA ASP A 19 -11.09 25.62 -3.58
C ASP A 19 -10.18 26.85 -3.48
N VAL A 20 -8.93 26.79 -3.92
CA VAL A 20 -7.98 27.93 -3.90
C VAL A 20 -8.53 29.16 -4.66
N GLN A 21 -9.27 28.95 -5.74
CA GLN A 21 -9.82 30.03 -6.57
C GLN A 21 -11.17 30.56 -6.07
N ALA A 22 -11.85 29.83 -5.18
CA ALA A 22 -13.16 30.21 -4.70
C ALA A 22 -13.08 31.29 -3.61
N SER A 23 -13.66 32.47 -3.85
CA SER A 23 -13.67 33.59 -2.88
C SER A 23 -14.33 33.32 -1.51
N GLY A 24 -14.95 32.15 -1.32
CA GLY A 24 -15.65 31.74 -0.11
C GLY A 24 -15.00 30.59 0.66
N THR A 25 -13.88 30.07 0.18
CA THR A 25 -13.09 29.05 0.86
C THR A 25 -11.97 29.72 1.66
N PRO A 26 -11.46 29.07 2.71
CA PRO A 26 -10.32 29.57 3.47
C PRO A 26 -8.96 29.29 2.79
N ASP A 27 -8.96 28.56 1.66
CA ASP A 27 -7.76 28.12 0.97
C ASP A 27 -7.15 29.24 0.10
N PRO A 28 -5.81 29.32 -0.01
CA PRO A 28 -4.82 28.42 0.59
C PRO A 28 -4.55 28.72 2.07
N VAL A 29 -4.37 27.68 2.90
CA VAL A 29 -4.21 27.81 4.36
C VAL A 29 -2.75 27.59 4.80
N PRO A 30 -1.96 28.64 5.11
CA PRO A 30 -0.54 28.50 5.48
C PRO A 30 -0.41 27.84 6.85
N MET A 31 0.44 26.82 6.98
CA MET A 31 0.52 26.02 8.21
C MET A 31 1.41 26.62 9.29
N ILE A 32 2.55 27.20 8.91
CA ILE A 32 3.62 27.63 9.82
C ILE A 32 3.76 29.16 9.77
N ASP A 33 3.74 29.80 10.94
CA ASP A 33 4.11 31.21 11.09
C ASP A 33 5.64 31.34 11.25
N ALA A 34 6.28 32.02 10.29
CA ALA A 34 7.72 32.29 10.29
C ALA A 34 8.08 33.70 10.82
N GLY A 35 7.10 34.46 11.33
CA GLY A 35 7.29 35.84 11.79
C GLY A 35 7.92 35.98 13.19
N GLY A 36 8.00 34.90 13.97
CA GLY A 36 8.49 34.87 15.35
C GLY A 36 9.87 34.20 15.54
N THR A 37 10.40 34.26 16.77
CA THR A 37 11.62 33.51 17.16
C THR A 37 11.36 32.02 17.35
N GLU A 38 10.12 31.63 17.61
CA GLU A 38 9.66 30.23 17.64
C GLU A 38 8.66 30.04 16.49
N ARG A 39 8.74 28.90 15.81
CA ARG A 39 7.80 28.51 14.75
C ARG A 39 6.51 28.00 15.40
N ASP A 40 5.40 28.69 15.15
CA ASP A 40 4.06 28.32 15.64
C ASP A 40 3.09 28.07 14.48
N THR A 41 1.88 27.59 14.77
CA THR A 41 0.80 27.50 13.79
C THR A 41 0.21 28.87 13.46
N THR A 42 -0.29 29.07 12.24
CA THR A 42 -1.06 30.28 11.92
C THR A 42 -2.48 30.22 12.49
N ASP A 43 -3.08 31.37 12.79
CA ASP A 43 -4.50 31.46 13.20
C ASP A 43 -5.45 30.85 12.16
N ALA A 44 -5.11 30.99 10.88
CA ALA A 44 -5.86 30.41 9.76
C ALA A 44 -5.82 28.88 9.81
N PHE A 45 -4.65 28.29 10.00
CA PHE A 45 -4.48 26.84 10.11
C PHE A 45 -5.17 26.25 11.33
N ASP A 46 -5.06 26.91 12.48
CA ASP A 46 -5.76 26.47 13.69
C ASP A 46 -7.28 26.51 13.50
N SER A 47 -7.81 27.60 12.97
CA SER A 47 -9.24 27.71 12.65
C SER A 47 -9.70 26.63 11.66
N TYR A 48 -8.89 26.38 10.62
CA TYR A 48 -9.18 25.39 9.57
C TYR A 48 -9.25 23.96 10.11
N ARG A 49 -8.29 23.54 10.95
CA ARG A 49 -8.25 22.18 11.49
C ARG A 49 -9.24 21.93 12.63
N TYR A 50 -9.60 22.96 13.41
CA TYR A 50 -10.58 22.81 14.51
C TYR A 50 -12.03 22.76 14.01
N GLY A 51 -12.32 23.36 12.85
CA GLY A 51 -13.68 23.49 12.33
C GLY A 51 -14.31 22.21 11.77
N ARG A 52 -13.55 21.11 11.63
CA ARG A 52 -14.00 19.92 10.87
C ARG A 52 -14.32 18.67 11.72
N GLY A 53 -13.78 18.52 12.93
CA GLY A 53 -14.11 17.39 13.81
C GLY A 53 -13.69 16.01 13.25
N ASP A 54 -14.46 14.96 13.58
CA ASP A 54 -14.25 13.60 13.08
C ASP A 54 -15.03 13.38 11.77
N GLY A 55 -14.45 12.65 10.83
CA GLY A 55 -15.01 12.42 9.49
C GLY A 55 -13.99 11.75 8.56
N ALA A 56 -14.41 11.31 7.38
CA ALA A 56 -13.50 10.66 6.43
C ALA A 56 -12.71 11.71 5.64
N TYR A 57 -11.51 12.07 6.11
CA TYR A 57 -10.73 13.15 5.50
C TYR A 57 -9.54 12.65 4.69
N LEU A 58 -9.33 13.29 3.55
CA LEU A 58 -8.06 13.36 2.84
C LEU A 58 -7.45 14.75 3.09
N TYR A 59 -6.14 14.85 3.24
CA TYR A 59 -5.45 16.14 3.29
C TYR A 59 -4.19 16.14 2.45
N LEU A 60 -3.88 17.31 1.89
CA LEU A 60 -2.64 17.60 1.18
C LEU A 60 -1.85 18.63 1.98
N LEU A 61 -0.54 18.42 2.11
CA LEU A 61 0.42 19.47 2.37
C LEU A 61 1.07 19.81 1.03
N TYR A 62 1.11 21.09 0.66
CA TYR A 62 1.52 21.50 -0.68
C TYR A 62 2.19 22.88 -0.69
N LEU A 63 2.95 23.13 -1.75
CA LEU A 63 3.43 24.46 -2.12
C LEU A 63 2.58 25.02 -3.26
N LEU A 64 2.48 26.34 -3.32
CA LEU A 64 1.66 27.06 -4.30
C LEU A 64 2.49 28.15 -4.98
N ASP A 65 2.52 28.13 -6.31
CA ASP A 65 3.03 29.23 -7.12
C ASP A 65 1.93 30.28 -7.30
N GLU A 66 2.16 31.50 -6.82
CA GLU A 66 1.17 32.58 -6.89
C GLU A 66 1.40 33.53 -8.07
N PRO A 67 0.33 33.89 -8.83
CA PRO A 67 -1.06 33.45 -8.67
C PRO A 67 -1.30 32.03 -9.25
N ALA A 68 -2.06 31.20 -8.54
CA ALA A 68 -2.40 29.85 -8.99
C ALA A 68 -3.50 29.86 -10.06
N THR A 69 -3.14 29.50 -11.28
CA THR A 69 -4.00 29.50 -12.47
C THR A 69 -4.29 28.11 -13.00
N ASP A 70 -3.39 27.15 -12.80
CA ASP A 70 -3.56 25.77 -13.23
C ASP A 70 -3.05 24.76 -12.20
N ALA A 71 -3.29 23.47 -12.45
CA ALA A 71 -2.91 22.39 -11.54
C ALA A 71 -1.38 22.22 -11.41
N GLY A 72 -0.61 22.71 -12.37
CA GLY A 72 0.85 22.73 -12.36
C GLY A 72 1.43 23.72 -11.34
N ASP A 73 0.66 24.74 -10.94
CA ASP A 73 1.03 25.69 -9.90
C ASP A 73 0.97 25.08 -8.47
N ILE A 74 0.48 23.84 -8.34
CA ILE A 74 0.36 23.11 -7.09
C ILE A 74 1.41 22.00 -7.03
N THR A 75 2.32 22.11 -6.06
CA THR A 75 3.34 21.09 -5.80
C THR A 75 2.96 20.28 -4.56
N PRO A 76 2.53 19.01 -4.70
CA PRO A 76 2.21 18.17 -3.55
C PRO A 76 3.48 17.78 -2.79
N VAL A 77 3.48 18.03 -1.48
CA VAL A 77 4.58 17.65 -0.58
C VAL A 77 4.22 16.40 0.21
N TYR A 78 2.96 16.27 0.64
CA TYR A 78 2.48 15.09 1.34
C TYR A 78 0.97 14.91 1.14
N ILE A 79 0.52 13.67 0.99
CA ILE A 79 -0.89 13.28 0.98
C ILE A 79 -1.10 12.37 2.17
N GLY A 80 -2.20 12.56 2.89
CA GLY A 80 -2.59 11.60 3.89
C GLY A 80 -4.09 11.52 4.11
N GLU A 81 -4.48 10.49 4.82
CA GLU A 81 -5.86 10.26 5.22
C GLU A 81 -5.98 10.27 6.75
N THR A 82 -7.15 10.60 7.28
CA THR A 82 -7.47 10.42 8.70
C THR A 82 -8.97 10.48 9.00
N ASN A 83 -9.37 9.86 10.12
CA ASN A 83 -10.68 10.10 10.74
C ASN A 83 -10.70 11.29 11.71
N SER A 84 -9.54 11.84 12.06
CA SER A 84 -9.40 12.88 13.10
C SER A 84 -8.44 13.97 12.63
N ILE A 85 -8.94 14.87 11.79
CA ILE A 85 -8.09 15.83 11.09
C ILE A 85 -7.41 16.83 12.02
N THR A 86 -8.10 17.25 13.08
CA THR A 86 -7.58 18.20 14.07
C THR A 86 -6.29 17.71 14.72
N SER A 87 -6.29 16.44 15.15
CA SER A 87 -5.13 15.85 15.85
C SER A 87 -4.02 15.50 14.87
N ARG A 88 -4.38 14.98 13.69
CA ARG A 88 -3.43 14.55 12.67
C ARG A 88 -2.60 15.70 12.11
N LEU A 89 -3.24 16.79 11.69
CA LEU A 89 -2.52 17.95 11.14
C LEU A 89 -1.63 18.64 12.19
N HIS A 90 -2.10 18.74 13.43
CA HIS A 90 -1.27 19.28 14.51
C HIS A 90 -0.06 18.37 14.84
N GLN A 91 -0.20 17.05 14.70
CA GLN A 91 0.92 16.12 14.83
C GLN A 91 1.95 16.32 13.70
N HIS A 92 1.49 16.52 12.46
CA HIS A 92 2.38 16.83 11.33
C HIS A 92 3.14 18.14 11.56
N PHE A 93 2.43 19.21 11.93
CA PHE A 93 3.04 20.49 12.28
C PHE A 93 4.15 20.32 13.34
N LYS A 94 3.84 19.66 14.47
CA LYS A 94 4.82 19.46 15.56
C LYS A 94 6.07 18.77 15.06
N LYS A 95 5.93 17.69 14.29
CA LYS A 95 7.07 16.92 13.81
C LYS A 95 7.87 17.63 12.73
N ILE A 96 7.23 18.42 11.87
CA ILE A 96 7.92 19.28 10.88
C ILE A 96 8.70 20.38 11.62
N ARG A 97 8.07 21.03 12.60
CA ARG A 97 8.71 22.05 13.44
C ARG A 97 9.93 21.48 14.17
N ASP A 98 9.78 20.31 14.78
CA ASP A 98 10.84 19.65 15.55
C ASP A 98 11.99 19.15 14.67
N ALA A 99 11.78 19.04 13.36
CA ALA A 99 12.79 18.67 12.35
C ALA A 99 13.55 19.89 11.78
N LEU A 100 13.23 21.11 12.22
CA LEU A 100 13.89 22.34 11.77
C LEU A 100 14.83 22.89 12.85
N PRO A 101 15.93 23.58 12.46
CA PRO A 101 16.36 23.86 11.09
C PRO A 101 17.07 22.67 10.43
N VAL A 102 16.99 22.53 9.10
CA VAL A 102 17.47 21.29 8.44
C VAL A 102 18.98 21.24 8.23
N ASP A 103 19.67 22.36 8.39
CA ASP A 103 21.14 22.45 8.35
C ASP A 103 21.80 21.83 9.60
N GLU A 104 21.04 21.62 10.67
CA GLU A 104 21.44 20.87 11.85
C GLU A 104 21.18 19.36 11.72
N TRP A 105 20.57 18.89 10.63
CA TRP A 105 20.38 17.46 10.39
C TRP A 105 21.73 16.76 10.26
N ALA A 106 21.85 15.63 10.93
CA ALA A 106 22.99 14.75 10.82
C ALA A 106 22.48 13.32 10.65
N ASP A 107 23.11 12.58 9.75
CA ASP A 107 22.90 11.13 9.67
C ASP A 107 23.32 10.49 10.99
N ASP A 108 22.36 9.93 11.71
CA ASP A 108 22.61 9.21 12.96
C ASP A 108 23.04 7.75 12.72
N GLY A 109 23.21 7.37 11.45
CA GLY A 109 23.55 6.01 11.01
C GLY A 109 22.40 5.03 11.19
N SER A 110 21.21 5.49 11.61
CA SER A 110 20.01 4.69 11.68
C SER A 110 19.30 4.70 10.33
N TRP A 111 18.59 3.60 10.04
CA TRP A 111 17.80 3.55 8.83
C TRP A 111 16.66 4.56 8.86
N GLY A 112 16.53 5.33 7.78
CA GLY A 112 15.53 6.40 7.69
C GLY A 112 15.86 7.58 8.59
N SER A 113 17.15 7.78 8.90
CA SER A 113 17.69 8.92 9.66
C SER A 113 17.21 10.26 9.11
N TRP A 114 17.02 10.36 7.80
CA TRP A 114 16.20 11.41 7.20
C TRP A 114 14.76 10.92 7.06
N SER A 115 13.88 11.26 8.01
CA SER A 115 12.48 10.83 8.06
C SER A 115 11.58 11.62 7.10
N LYS A 116 10.32 11.19 6.94
CA LYS A 116 9.35 11.95 6.12
C LYS A 116 9.11 13.36 6.64
N TYR A 117 9.29 13.59 7.94
CA TYR A 117 9.13 14.91 8.55
C TYR A 117 10.33 15.79 8.27
N ASP A 118 11.55 15.23 8.31
CA ASP A 118 12.76 15.94 7.89
C ASP A 118 12.68 16.32 6.42
N HIS A 119 12.12 15.44 5.57
CA HIS A 119 11.89 15.73 4.15
C HIS A 119 10.88 16.86 3.93
N MET A 120 9.72 16.81 4.58
CA MET A 120 8.73 17.90 4.52
C MET A 120 9.30 19.22 5.06
N ALA A 121 10.10 19.17 6.13
CA ALA A 121 10.78 20.32 6.70
C ALA A 121 11.79 20.92 5.72
N SER A 122 12.63 20.11 5.08
CA SER A 122 13.62 20.58 4.09
C SER A 122 12.94 21.20 2.87
N VAL A 123 11.85 20.61 2.39
CA VAL A 123 11.05 21.18 1.30
C VAL A 123 10.48 22.54 1.71
N SER A 124 9.91 22.63 2.92
CA SER A 124 9.36 23.88 3.44
C SER A 124 10.40 24.98 3.66
N GLU A 125 11.63 24.64 4.03
CA GLU A 125 12.70 25.61 4.29
C GLU A 125 13.34 26.13 2.99
N GLN A 126 13.37 25.31 1.94
CA GLN A 126 13.91 25.69 0.62
C GLN A 126 12.88 26.37 -0.29
N ALA A 127 11.59 26.25 0.02
CA ALA A 127 10.52 26.86 -0.77
C ALA A 127 10.49 28.40 -0.64
N ALA A 128 10.10 29.07 -1.71
CA ALA A 128 9.91 30.53 -1.71
C ALA A 128 8.62 30.98 -1.00
N GLY A 129 7.63 30.08 -0.90
CA GLY A 129 6.33 30.31 -0.25
C GLY A 129 6.13 29.40 0.96
N PRO A 130 5.05 29.62 1.73
CA PRO A 130 4.75 28.81 2.90
C PRO A 130 4.27 27.40 2.51
N LEU A 131 4.40 26.46 3.45
CA LEU A 131 3.76 25.15 3.34
C LEU A 131 2.27 25.29 3.67
N TYR A 132 1.42 25.01 2.70
CA TYR A 132 -0.03 25.09 2.81
C TYR A 132 -0.63 23.73 3.18
N ALA A 133 -1.80 23.75 3.85
CA ALA A 133 -2.60 22.57 4.12
C ALA A 133 -3.98 22.70 3.44
N TRP A 134 -4.43 21.62 2.81
CA TRP A 134 -5.78 21.49 2.23
C TRP A 134 -6.46 20.26 2.82
N ILE A 135 -7.76 20.35 3.13
CA ILE A 135 -8.55 19.26 3.68
C ILE A 135 -9.76 19.02 2.78
N CYS A 136 -9.94 17.77 2.37
CA CYS A 136 -11.08 17.28 1.61
C CYS A 136 -11.90 16.30 2.44
N ASP A 137 -13.20 16.54 2.54
CA ASP A 137 -14.15 15.58 3.08
C ASP A 137 -14.49 14.57 1.99
N VAL A 138 -14.01 13.33 2.15
CA VAL A 138 -14.14 12.28 1.14
C VAL A 138 -15.61 11.90 0.91
N ASP A 139 -16.48 12.08 1.90
CA ASP A 139 -17.91 11.78 1.77
C ASP A 139 -18.64 12.77 0.84
N THR A 140 -17.99 13.90 0.51
CA THR A 140 -18.51 14.90 -0.44
C THR A 140 -18.09 14.62 -1.89
N LEU A 141 -17.20 13.63 -2.11
CA LEU A 141 -16.75 13.25 -3.43
C LEU A 141 -17.65 12.16 -4.02
N ASP A 142 -18.19 12.40 -5.21
CA ASP A 142 -18.91 11.37 -5.96
C ASP A 142 -17.93 10.27 -6.44
N GLN A 143 -16.73 10.68 -6.88
CA GLN A 143 -15.74 9.80 -7.51
C GLN A 143 -14.30 10.26 -7.20
N GLY A 144 -13.37 9.30 -7.21
CA GLY A 144 -11.93 9.57 -7.18
C GLY A 144 -11.36 9.90 -8.57
N PRO A 145 -10.03 10.09 -8.68
CA PRO A 145 -9.38 10.51 -9.93
C PRO A 145 -9.53 9.53 -11.10
N TYR A 146 -9.86 8.26 -10.82
CA TYR A 146 -10.09 7.24 -11.84
C TYR A 146 -11.56 7.13 -12.28
N GLY A 147 -12.45 8.03 -11.83
CA GLY A 147 -13.88 8.01 -12.21
C GLY A 147 -14.73 6.97 -11.47
N TYR A 148 -14.23 6.44 -10.34
CA TYR A 148 -14.93 5.44 -9.53
C TYR A 148 -15.21 5.93 -8.11
N PRO A 149 -16.32 5.47 -7.48
CA PRO A 149 -16.54 5.67 -6.06
C PRO A 149 -15.33 5.21 -5.25
N THR A 150 -14.99 5.98 -4.23
CA THR A 150 -13.76 5.80 -3.45
C THR A 150 -14.04 6.06 -1.98
N TYR A 151 -13.15 5.56 -1.13
CA TYR A 151 -13.12 5.86 0.30
C TYR A 151 -11.71 6.33 0.67
N ARG A 152 -11.52 6.87 1.88
CA ARG A 152 -10.30 7.59 2.26
C ARG A 152 -9.00 6.83 2.01
N GLN A 153 -8.90 5.56 2.40
CA GLN A 153 -7.67 4.76 2.23
C GLN A 153 -7.40 4.45 0.75
N GLU A 154 -8.45 4.15 -0.02
CA GLU A 154 -8.32 3.91 -1.46
C GLU A 154 -7.93 5.21 -2.19
N LEU A 155 -8.50 6.35 -1.80
CA LEU A 155 -8.20 7.65 -2.41
C LEU A 155 -6.76 8.09 -2.17
N GLU A 156 -6.23 7.91 -0.95
CA GLU A 156 -4.81 8.16 -0.64
C GLU A 156 -3.93 7.34 -1.58
N ALA A 157 -4.15 6.03 -1.68
CA ALA A 157 -3.35 5.16 -2.54
C ALA A 157 -3.39 5.58 -4.02
N LYS A 158 -4.58 5.90 -4.52
CA LYS A 158 -4.80 6.40 -5.88
C LYS A 158 -3.98 7.66 -6.16
N LEU A 159 -4.09 8.67 -5.31
CA LEU A 159 -3.43 9.96 -5.53
C LEU A 159 -1.92 9.87 -5.34
N VAL A 160 -1.45 9.15 -4.33
CA VAL A 160 -0.03 8.95 -4.10
C VAL A 160 0.61 8.23 -5.30
N GLY A 161 -0.05 7.21 -5.86
CA GLY A 161 0.40 6.53 -7.08
C GLY A 161 0.45 7.45 -8.30
N LEU A 162 -0.53 8.35 -8.46
CA LEU A 162 -0.50 9.38 -9.49
C LEU A 162 0.69 10.34 -9.30
N VAL A 163 0.94 10.83 -8.08
CA VAL A 163 2.05 11.76 -7.80
C VAL A 163 3.41 11.12 -8.12
N HIS A 164 3.63 9.88 -7.69
CA HIS A 164 4.88 9.15 -7.96
C HIS A 164 5.09 8.77 -9.42
N SER A 165 4.06 8.85 -10.26
CA SER A 165 4.21 8.69 -11.71
C SER A 165 4.74 9.94 -12.43
N MET A 166 4.91 11.05 -11.71
CA MET A 166 5.34 12.33 -12.28
C MET A 166 6.75 12.69 -11.80
N PRO A 167 7.77 12.65 -12.68
CA PRO A 167 9.15 13.00 -12.32
C PRO A 167 9.30 14.39 -11.68
N ARG A 168 8.43 15.34 -12.02
CA ARG A 168 8.45 16.71 -11.45
C ARG A 168 8.27 16.74 -9.92
N PHE A 169 7.68 15.71 -9.32
CA PHE A 169 7.40 15.66 -7.88
C PHE A 169 8.32 14.72 -7.10
N GLU A 170 9.13 13.92 -7.77
CA GLU A 170 9.93 12.83 -7.17
C GLU A 170 10.80 13.29 -6.00
N ARG A 171 11.37 14.50 -6.09
CA ARG A 171 12.26 15.02 -5.05
C ARG A 171 11.56 15.70 -3.90
N VAL A 172 10.36 16.23 -4.11
CA VAL A 172 9.63 17.03 -3.12
C VAL A 172 8.58 16.22 -2.37
N PHE A 173 8.11 15.12 -2.94
CA PHE A 173 7.00 14.36 -2.39
C PHE A 173 7.44 13.36 -1.31
N ALA A 174 6.97 13.55 -0.08
CA ALA A 174 7.44 12.85 1.10
C ALA A 174 6.65 11.56 1.43
N ASN A 175 5.67 11.16 0.61
CA ASN A 175 4.93 9.90 0.81
C ASN A 175 5.80 8.69 0.46
N ARG A 176 6.27 8.02 1.51
CA ARG A 176 7.20 6.89 1.40
C ARG A 176 6.52 5.52 1.36
N GLU A 177 5.24 5.44 1.65
CA GLU A 177 4.54 4.16 1.90
C GLU A 177 4.10 3.45 0.60
N PHE A 178 4.19 4.14 -0.54
CA PHE A 178 3.69 3.72 -1.85
C PHE A 178 4.76 3.73 -2.95
N VAL A 179 6.03 3.86 -2.58
CA VAL A 179 7.19 3.69 -3.48
C VAL A 179 8.01 2.48 -3.07
N PRO A 180 8.81 1.93 -3.98
CA PRO A 180 9.78 0.91 -3.61
C PRO A 180 10.66 1.37 -2.45
N ASN A 181 10.87 0.51 -1.44
CA ASN A 181 11.71 0.83 -0.28
C ASN A 181 13.14 1.27 -0.66
N ARG A 182 13.64 0.93 -1.85
CA ARG A 182 14.93 1.41 -2.38
C ARG A 182 14.98 2.93 -2.51
N VAL A 183 13.90 3.57 -2.99
CA VAL A 183 13.82 5.03 -3.11
C VAL A 183 14.01 5.69 -1.74
N ILE A 184 13.35 5.15 -0.72
CA ILE A 184 13.47 5.62 0.67
C ILE A 184 14.92 5.51 1.18
N HIS A 185 15.62 4.46 0.77
CA HIS A 185 17.00 4.23 1.18
C HIS A 185 17.96 5.24 0.54
N GLU A 186 17.80 5.52 -0.75
CA GLU A 186 18.63 6.52 -1.44
C GLU A 186 18.37 7.93 -0.89
N ILE A 187 17.11 8.28 -0.65
CA ILE A 187 16.68 9.48 0.09
C ILE A 187 17.43 9.59 1.43
N GLY A 188 17.45 8.51 2.23
CA GLY A 188 18.10 8.50 3.53
C GLY A 188 19.63 8.69 3.50
N LYS A 189 20.31 8.24 2.44
CA LYS A 189 21.78 8.35 2.30
C LYS A 189 22.25 9.79 2.08
N VAL A 190 21.47 10.60 1.39
CA VAL A 190 21.87 11.95 0.98
C VAL A 190 21.17 13.04 1.79
N GLY A 191 20.11 12.71 2.53
CA GLY A 191 19.43 13.65 3.41
C GLY A 191 18.91 14.90 2.65
N PRO A 192 19.08 16.12 3.20
CA PRO A 192 18.62 17.36 2.57
C PRO A 192 19.14 17.60 1.15
N ASP A 193 20.31 17.06 0.79
CA ASP A 193 20.90 17.18 -0.56
C ASP A 193 20.08 16.43 -1.63
N TRP A 194 19.15 15.55 -1.22
CA TRP A 194 18.17 14.95 -2.12
C TRP A 194 17.43 15.99 -2.96
N LEU A 195 17.09 17.15 -2.36
CA LEU A 195 16.29 18.19 -3.00
C LEU A 195 17.04 18.94 -4.11
N THR A 196 18.35 19.15 -3.93
CA THR A 196 19.18 19.96 -4.84
C THR A 196 19.83 19.12 -5.95
N GLY A 197 19.90 17.81 -5.76
CA GLY A 197 20.23 16.84 -6.78
C GLY A 197 21.48 16.05 -6.51
N ALA A 198 21.30 15.00 -5.71
CA ALA A 198 22.27 13.92 -5.59
C ALA A 198 22.67 13.40 -6.98
N ASP A 199 23.97 13.48 -7.30
CA ASP A 199 24.55 13.19 -8.61
C ASP A 199 24.39 11.73 -9.07
N GLU A 200 23.93 10.82 -8.20
CA GLU A 200 23.92 9.35 -8.42
C GLU A 200 22.54 8.67 -8.32
N TYR A 201 21.43 9.40 -8.48
CA TYR A 201 20.10 8.76 -8.50
C TYR A 201 19.54 8.60 -9.92
N ASP A 202 19.41 7.35 -10.36
CA ASP A 202 18.67 6.97 -11.57
C ASP A 202 17.18 6.85 -11.20
N PRO A 203 16.28 7.63 -11.84
CA PRO A 203 14.87 7.61 -11.53
C PRO A 203 14.31 6.19 -11.58
N THR A 204 13.66 5.76 -10.50
CA THR A 204 12.92 4.48 -10.50
C THR A 204 11.61 4.58 -11.28
N THR A 205 11.42 5.63 -12.10
CA THR A 205 10.17 5.88 -12.79
C THR A 205 9.90 4.76 -13.79
N LEU A 206 8.87 3.95 -13.51
CA LEU A 206 8.39 2.97 -14.45
C LEU A 206 8.04 3.67 -15.77
N PRO A 207 8.50 3.16 -16.92
CA PRO A 207 8.02 3.66 -18.20
C PRO A 207 6.52 3.43 -18.26
N HIS A 208 5.74 4.51 -18.16
CA HIS A 208 4.29 4.44 -18.06
C HIS A 208 3.69 4.08 -19.42
N THR A 209 3.46 2.80 -19.62
CA THR A 209 2.68 2.28 -20.73
C THR A 209 1.31 1.83 -20.23
N GLY A 210 0.30 1.98 -21.07
CA GLY A 210 -1.09 1.64 -20.70
C GLY A 210 -2.03 2.82 -20.80
N GLU A 211 -3.25 2.52 -21.21
CA GLU A 211 -4.35 3.46 -21.27
C GLU A 211 -5.37 3.05 -20.21
N PRO A 212 -5.88 3.97 -19.36
CA PRO A 212 -6.95 3.62 -18.44
C PRO A 212 -8.13 3.09 -19.26
N PRO A 213 -8.83 2.04 -18.81
CA PRO A 213 -9.99 1.56 -19.53
C PRO A 213 -10.98 2.71 -19.68
N ALA A 214 -11.30 3.10 -20.92
CA ALA A 214 -12.45 3.94 -21.23
C ALA A 214 -13.73 3.11 -21.10
N ASP A 215 -13.94 2.54 -19.92
CA ASP A 215 -14.83 1.42 -19.72
C ASP A 215 -15.86 1.74 -18.64
N ASP A 216 -17.13 1.49 -18.96
CA ASP A 216 -18.27 1.68 -18.05
C ASP A 216 -18.32 0.61 -16.94
N ARG A 217 -17.24 -0.17 -16.77
CA ARG A 217 -17.10 -1.23 -15.77
C ARG A 217 -17.17 -0.66 -14.36
N THR A 218 -17.94 -1.30 -13.50
CA THR A 218 -17.88 -1.13 -12.05
C THR A 218 -16.53 -1.62 -11.48
N LYS A 219 -16.20 -1.21 -10.25
CA LYS A 219 -15.02 -1.74 -9.54
C LYS A 219 -15.02 -3.27 -9.42
N ALA A 220 -16.19 -3.89 -9.27
CA ALA A 220 -16.30 -5.34 -9.25
C ALA A 220 -15.94 -5.98 -10.60
N GLU A 221 -16.39 -5.39 -11.71
CA GLU A 221 -16.02 -5.86 -13.05
C GLU A 221 -14.54 -5.64 -13.35
N LEU A 222 -13.93 -4.57 -12.83
CA LEU A 222 -12.48 -4.38 -12.89
C LEU A 222 -11.72 -5.47 -12.12
N TRP A 223 -12.18 -5.84 -10.92
CA TRP A 223 -11.62 -6.98 -10.17
C TRP A 223 -11.67 -8.26 -11.00
N HIS A 224 -12.84 -8.62 -11.52
CA HIS A 224 -13.01 -9.85 -12.29
C HIS A 224 -12.20 -9.87 -13.58
N ALA A 225 -12.08 -8.74 -14.28
CA ALA A 225 -11.24 -8.64 -15.46
C ALA A 225 -9.75 -8.80 -15.12
N TRP A 226 -9.29 -8.22 -14.01
CA TRP A 226 -7.91 -8.41 -13.54
C TRP A 226 -7.65 -9.88 -13.18
N VAL A 227 -8.56 -10.52 -12.44
CA VAL A 227 -8.48 -11.96 -12.10
C VAL A 227 -8.46 -12.83 -13.35
N GLU A 228 -9.28 -12.52 -14.35
CA GLU A 228 -9.33 -13.24 -15.62
C GLU A 228 -7.98 -13.20 -16.35
N GLN A 229 -7.37 -12.01 -16.45
CA GLN A 229 -6.10 -11.78 -17.14
C GLN A 229 -4.87 -12.26 -16.36
N THR A 230 -5.02 -12.59 -15.07
CA THR A 230 -3.90 -12.96 -14.19
C THR A 230 -4.10 -14.34 -13.59
N ILE A 231 -4.81 -14.45 -12.48
CA ILE A 231 -4.94 -15.67 -11.69
C ILE A 231 -5.58 -16.80 -12.52
N LEU A 232 -6.68 -16.51 -13.21
CA LEU A 232 -7.39 -17.52 -14.00
C LEU A 232 -6.55 -17.96 -15.20
N GLN A 233 -5.93 -17.01 -15.91
CA GLN A 233 -5.02 -17.31 -17.02
C GLN A 233 -3.85 -18.20 -16.56
N ASP A 234 -3.24 -17.88 -15.42
CA ASP A 234 -2.17 -18.69 -14.85
C ASP A 234 -2.61 -20.12 -14.50
N ILE A 235 -3.81 -20.28 -13.94
CA ILE A 235 -4.41 -21.60 -13.67
C ILE A 235 -4.63 -22.39 -14.96
N GLN A 236 -5.02 -21.73 -16.04
CA GLN A 236 -5.25 -22.37 -17.33
C GLN A 236 -3.96 -22.74 -18.06
N ASP A 237 -2.92 -21.90 -17.94
CA ASP A 237 -1.65 -22.07 -18.65
C ASP A 237 -0.64 -22.93 -17.89
N THR A 238 -0.76 -23.01 -16.56
CA THR A 238 0.22 -23.67 -15.69
C THR A 238 -0.36 -24.94 -15.06
N PRO A 239 0.11 -26.14 -15.43
CA PRO A 239 -0.42 -27.40 -14.91
C PRO A 239 -0.27 -27.61 -13.39
N THR A 240 0.57 -26.82 -12.73
CA THR A 240 0.76 -26.90 -11.27
C THR A 240 -0.15 -25.94 -10.50
N ASP A 241 -0.85 -25.03 -11.18
CA ASP A 241 -1.85 -24.15 -10.58
C ASP A 241 -3.26 -24.79 -10.69
N PRO A 242 -4.19 -24.50 -9.76
CA PRO A 242 -4.00 -23.70 -8.55
C PRO A 242 -3.17 -24.44 -7.49
N ILE A 243 -2.28 -23.72 -6.78
CA ILE A 243 -1.42 -24.31 -5.75
C ILE A 243 -2.08 -24.19 -4.36
N PRO A 244 -2.36 -25.31 -3.66
CA PRO A 244 -2.85 -25.27 -2.29
C PRO A 244 -1.84 -24.59 -1.36
N LEU A 245 -2.32 -23.70 -0.48
CA LEU A 245 -1.50 -23.03 0.52
C LEU A 245 -0.99 -24.02 1.57
N PHE A 246 -1.85 -24.94 2.02
CA PHE A 246 -1.53 -25.89 3.10
C PHE A 246 -1.30 -27.31 2.58
N ALA A 247 -0.46 -28.07 3.28
CA ALA A 247 -0.40 -29.50 3.14
C ALA A 247 -1.51 -30.13 3.99
N THR A 248 -2.42 -30.89 3.40
CA THR A 248 -3.55 -31.53 4.08
C THR A 248 -3.41 -33.05 4.15
N THR A 249 -4.16 -33.69 5.04
CA THR A 249 -4.47 -35.12 4.95
C THR A 249 -5.65 -35.36 4.01
N ASP A 250 -5.96 -36.63 3.72
CA ASP A 250 -7.10 -37.00 2.86
C ASP A 250 -8.46 -36.47 3.40
N ASP A 251 -8.55 -36.22 4.71
CA ASP A 251 -9.73 -35.66 5.39
C ASP A 251 -9.72 -34.12 5.46
N GLY A 252 -8.84 -33.43 4.71
CA GLY A 252 -8.76 -31.96 4.69
C GLY A 252 -8.08 -31.33 5.91
N GLN A 253 -7.51 -32.15 6.82
CA GLN A 253 -6.84 -31.65 8.01
C GLN A 253 -5.44 -31.11 7.68
N VAL A 254 -5.17 -29.83 7.99
CA VAL A 254 -3.85 -29.22 7.74
C VAL A 254 -2.77 -29.89 8.58
N GLN A 255 -1.75 -30.44 7.94
CA GLN A 255 -0.58 -31.07 8.58
C GLN A 255 0.22 -30.06 9.42
N LEU A 256 1.01 -30.57 10.37
CA LEU A 256 1.94 -29.74 11.15
C LEU A 256 3.38 -29.97 10.71
N THR A 257 4.23 -28.96 10.91
CA THR A 257 5.67 -29.08 10.85
C THR A 257 6.21 -29.78 12.11
N GLU A 258 7.51 -30.06 12.14
CA GLU A 258 8.18 -30.64 13.33
C GLU A 258 8.14 -29.71 14.56
N ASN A 259 7.85 -28.43 14.37
CA ASN A 259 7.72 -27.43 15.43
C ASN A 259 6.25 -27.04 15.70
N ASP A 260 5.32 -27.95 15.40
CA ASP A 260 3.88 -27.78 15.62
C ASP A 260 3.28 -26.54 14.92
N ARG A 261 3.83 -26.14 13.78
CA ARG A 261 3.29 -25.04 12.94
C ARG A 261 2.40 -25.57 11.83
N LEU A 262 1.38 -24.82 11.42
CA LEU A 262 0.59 -25.16 10.23
C LEU A 262 1.52 -25.30 9.03
N LYS A 263 1.47 -26.46 8.37
CA LYS A 263 2.41 -26.79 7.30
C LYS A 263 1.89 -26.30 5.96
N ARG A 264 2.67 -25.43 5.31
CA ARG A 264 2.45 -25.06 3.91
C ARG A 264 2.68 -26.24 2.98
N SER A 265 2.05 -26.23 1.81
CA SER A 265 2.32 -27.24 0.78
C SER A 265 3.76 -27.10 0.26
N ALA A 266 4.38 -28.21 -0.15
CA ALA A 266 5.73 -28.15 -0.72
C ALA A 266 5.73 -27.37 -2.05
N ALA A 267 4.64 -27.43 -2.81
CA ALA A 267 4.48 -26.72 -4.06
C ALA A 267 4.45 -25.20 -3.86
N ILE A 268 3.77 -24.69 -2.82
CA ILE A 268 3.76 -23.26 -2.57
C ILE A 268 5.10 -22.75 -2.03
N ASP A 269 5.79 -23.56 -1.21
CA ASP A 269 7.15 -23.23 -0.77
C ASP A 269 8.11 -23.12 -1.98
N GLU A 270 8.02 -24.02 -2.95
CA GLU A 270 8.84 -23.91 -4.17
C GLU A 270 8.45 -22.69 -5.01
N ARG A 271 7.15 -22.42 -5.19
CA ARG A 271 6.69 -21.24 -5.94
C ARG A 271 7.20 -19.95 -5.28
N ILE A 272 7.09 -19.80 -3.97
CA ILE A 272 7.59 -18.61 -3.24
C ILE A 272 9.11 -18.44 -3.46
N ARG A 273 9.88 -19.54 -3.48
CA ARG A 273 11.32 -19.48 -3.76
C ARG A 273 11.60 -19.09 -5.21
N GLN A 274 10.89 -19.69 -6.16
CA GLN A 274 11.06 -19.40 -7.58
C GLN A 274 10.80 -17.93 -7.88
N GLU A 275 9.63 -17.42 -7.47
CA GLU A 275 9.28 -16.01 -7.67
C GLU A 275 10.20 -15.10 -6.84
N GLY A 276 10.51 -15.47 -5.60
CA GLY A 276 11.40 -14.67 -4.76
C GLY A 276 12.80 -14.51 -5.34
N ARG A 277 13.35 -15.54 -6.00
CA ARG A 277 14.67 -15.50 -6.67
C ARG A 277 14.69 -14.59 -7.90
N THR A 278 13.56 -14.18 -8.46
CA THR A 278 13.56 -13.16 -9.51
C THR A 278 13.74 -11.76 -8.92
N CYS A 279 13.28 -11.55 -7.68
CA CYS A 279 13.41 -10.28 -6.98
C CYS A 279 14.78 -10.07 -6.32
N VAL A 280 15.50 -11.14 -5.99
CA VAL A 280 16.74 -11.06 -5.20
C VAL A 280 17.85 -11.96 -5.72
N HIS A 281 19.08 -11.53 -5.45
CA HIS A 281 20.30 -12.30 -5.67
C HIS A 281 21.05 -12.52 -4.36
N GLU A 282 22.04 -13.42 -4.37
CA GLU A 282 22.89 -13.70 -3.20
C GLU A 282 23.55 -12.44 -2.62
N THR A 283 23.85 -11.46 -3.48
CA THR A 283 24.50 -10.20 -3.12
C THR A 283 23.53 -9.05 -2.81
N GLY A 284 22.21 -9.27 -2.86
CA GLY A 284 21.20 -8.23 -2.59
C GLY A 284 20.16 -8.08 -3.69
N VAL A 285 19.52 -6.91 -3.75
CA VAL A 285 18.50 -6.55 -4.75
C VAL A 285 19.16 -5.76 -5.88
N ARG A 286 18.87 -6.09 -7.14
CA ARG A 286 19.38 -5.34 -8.30
C ARG A 286 18.33 -4.35 -8.81
N SER A 287 18.79 -3.36 -9.57
CA SER A 287 17.94 -2.27 -10.08
C SER A 287 16.87 -2.73 -11.05
N GLU A 288 17.14 -3.79 -11.81
CA GLU A 288 16.24 -4.39 -12.79
C GLU A 288 15.33 -5.46 -12.20
N SER A 289 15.53 -5.83 -10.93
CA SER A 289 14.73 -6.86 -10.27
C SER A 289 13.35 -6.29 -9.90
N PRO A 290 12.28 -7.10 -10.01
CA PRO A 290 10.99 -6.77 -9.43
C PRO A 290 11.11 -6.35 -7.96
N ASP A 291 10.33 -5.34 -7.55
CA ASP A 291 10.37 -4.75 -6.19
C ASP A 291 10.03 -5.75 -5.08
N GLY A 292 9.39 -6.86 -5.44
CA GLY A 292 8.97 -7.90 -4.52
C GLY A 292 7.88 -8.80 -5.10
N LEU A 293 7.14 -9.44 -4.20
CA LEU A 293 6.05 -10.35 -4.55
C LEU A 293 4.70 -9.70 -4.26
N LEU A 294 3.76 -9.84 -5.21
CA LEU A 294 2.33 -9.65 -4.98
C LEU A 294 1.69 -11.03 -4.78
N TYR A 295 0.72 -11.14 -3.88
CA TYR A 295 0.02 -12.38 -3.66
C TYR A 295 -1.45 -12.20 -3.30
N VAL A 296 -2.25 -13.19 -3.69
CA VAL A 296 -3.68 -13.32 -3.41
C VAL A 296 -3.93 -14.70 -2.82
N MET A 297 -4.38 -14.74 -1.57
CA MET A 297 -4.97 -15.93 -0.96
C MET A 297 -6.44 -15.98 -1.37
N TYR A 298 -6.90 -17.12 -1.88
CA TYR A 298 -8.26 -17.28 -2.38
C TYR A 298 -8.80 -18.69 -2.13
N GLN A 299 -10.11 -18.83 -2.29
CA GLN A 299 -10.81 -20.13 -2.36
C GLN A 299 -11.55 -20.20 -3.70
N ILE A 300 -11.92 -21.41 -4.11
CA ILE A 300 -12.70 -21.63 -5.34
C ILE A 300 -14.14 -21.94 -4.93
N ALA A 301 -15.12 -21.26 -5.55
CA ALA A 301 -16.53 -21.33 -5.17
C ALA A 301 -17.20 -22.68 -5.42
N GLU A 302 -16.74 -23.41 -6.44
CA GLU A 302 -17.25 -24.73 -6.83
C GLU A 302 -16.10 -25.75 -6.86
N ASP A 303 -16.40 -26.99 -6.51
CA ASP A 303 -15.41 -28.08 -6.56
C ASP A 303 -14.86 -28.25 -7.99
N GLY A 304 -13.55 -28.06 -8.15
CA GLY A 304 -12.83 -28.30 -9.41
C GLY A 304 -11.93 -27.15 -9.85
N THR A 305 -11.54 -27.18 -11.12
CA THR A 305 -10.73 -26.11 -11.72
C THR A 305 -11.63 -24.93 -12.07
N PRO A 306 -11.30 -23.69 -11.63
CA PRO A 306 -12.13 -22.53 -11.89
C PRO A 306 -12.20 -22.29 -13.41
N SER A 307 -13.40 -21.95 -13.88
CA SER A 307 -13.67 -21.72 -15.30
C SER A 307 -13.90 -20.25 -15.62
N LYS A 308 -14.24 -19.46 -14.59
CA LYS A 308 -14.52 -18.02 -14.66
C LYS A 308 -13.85 -17.29 -13.52
N SER A 309 -13.60 -16.00 -13.71
CA SER A 309 -13.01 -15.14 -12.67
C SER A 309 -13.90 -14.97 -11.44
N THR A 310 -15.21 -15.19 -11.56
CA THR A 310 -16.16 -15.20 -10.44
C THR A 310 -16.02 -16.41 -9.54
N ASP A 311 -15.41 -17.50 -10.03
CA ASP A 311 -15.20 -18.73 -9.27
C ASP A 311 -14.05 -18.55 -8.25
N ILE A 312 -13.24 -17.49 -8.40
CA ILE A 312 -12.08 -17.18 -7.55
C ILE A 312 -12.50 -16.16 -6.50
N ILE A 313 -12.69 -16.61 -5.27
CA ILE A 313 -13.11 -15.78 -4.14
C ILE A 313 -11.86 -15.27 -3.39
N PRO A 314 -11.50 -13.97 -3.49
CA PRO A 314 -10.37 -13.44 -2.76
C PRO A 314 -10.61 -13.46 -1.26
N ARG A 315 -9.64 -13.97 -0.52
CA ARG A 315 -9.61 -13.95 0.95
C ARG A 315 -8.62 -12.94 1.47
N TYR A 316 -7.44 -12.79 0.85
CA TYR A 316 -6.48 -11.78 1.28
C TYR A 316 -5.56 -11.37 0.15
N ILE A 317 -5.28 -10.08 0.03
CA ILE A 317 -4.31 -9.53 -0.90
C ILE A 317 -3.17 -8.93 -0.10
N GLY A 318 -1.93 -9.20 -0.50
CA GLY A 318 -0.80 -8.57 0.15
C GLY A 318 0.45 -8.52 -0.72
N LYS A 319 1.44 -7.77 -0.23
CA LYS A 319 2.79 -7.73 -0.81
C LYS A 319 3.89 -8.19 0.14
N ALA A 320 5.05 -8.48 -0.44
CA ALA A 320 6.31 -8.64 0.27
C ALA A 320 7.42 -7.95 -0.52
N GLU A 321 7.99 -6.87 0.01
CA GLU A 321 9.06 -6.14 -0.67
C GLU A 321 10.43 -6.80 -0.47
N ALA A 322 11.17 -6.91 -1.57
CA ALA A 322 12.52 -7.45 -1.63
C ALA A 322 13.54 -6.51 -0.99
N TYR A 323 13.37 -5.21 -1.24
CA TYR A 323 14.11 -4.18 -0.54
C TYR A 323 13.49 -3.93 0.84
N GLY A 324 14.30 -3.98 1.89
CA GLY A 324 13.82 -3.78 3.25
C GLY A 324 13.66 -2.30 3.60
N LYS A 325 12.70 -2.01 4.48
CA LYS A 325 12.92 -1.00 5.52
C LYS A 325 14.15 -1.47 6.32
N LYS A 326 14.98 -0.70 6.98
CA LYS A 326 16.18 -1.14 7.75
C LYS A 326 17.37 -1.70 6.98
N ASN A 327 17.19 -2.56 5.97
CA ASN A 327 18.31 -3.17 5.23
C ASN A 327 18.02 -3.21 3.73
N GLU A 328 19.06 -3.13 2.91
CA GLU A 328 18.91 -3.26 1.44
C GLU A 328 18.23 -4.57 1.02
N LEU A 329 18.51 -5.66 1.74
CA LEU A 329 17.82 -6.93 1.58
C LEU A 329 16.82 -7.15 2.73
N SER A 330 15.55 -7.28 2.37
CA SER A 330 14.46 -7.58 3.29
C SER A 330 14.67 -8.92 4.01
N ALA A 331 14.37 -8.96 5.31
CA ALA A 331 14.38 -10.19 6.10
C ALA A 331 13.44 -11.27 5.53
N ASN A 332 12.43 -10.87 4.76
CA ASN A 332 11.51 -11.79 4.08
C ASN A 332 12.18 -12.56 2.94
N PHE A 333 13.27 -12.04 2.37
CA PHE A 333 13.97 -12.62 1.21
C PHE A 333 15.38 -13.13 1.55
N THR A 334 15.87 -12.91 2.78
CA THR A 334 17.24 -13.28 3.15
C THR A 334 17.54 -14.77 3.00
N GLU A 335 16.57 -15.65 3.30
CA GLU A 335 16.74 -17.09 3.14
C GLU A 335 16.66 -17.50 1.66
N ILE A 336 15.81 -16.83 0.87
CA ILE A 336 15.66 -17.07 -0.57
C ILE A 336 16.93 -16.66 -1.32
N ALA A 337 17.45 -15.46 -1.04
CA ALA A 337 18.67 -14.92 -1.64
C ALA A 337 19.89 -15.83 -1.41
N LYS A 338 20.00 -16.40 -0.21
CA LYS A 338 21.11 -17.28 0.19
C LYS A 338 20.88 -18.76 -0.11
N ASP A 339 19.78 -19.08 -0.80
CA ASP A 339 19.38 -20.44 -1.13
C ASP A 339 19.34 -21.40 0.08
N ARG A 340 18.76 -20.93 1.20
CA ARG A 340 18.65 -21.68 2.46
C ARG A 340 17.23 -22.15 2.70
N ASN A 341 17.11 -23.30 3.37
CA ASN A 341 15.82 -23.97 3.60
C ASN A 341 14.97 -23.35 4.72
N ALA A 342 15.49 -22.41 5.50
CA ALA A 342 14.71 -21.80 6.59
C ALA A 342 13.56 -20.95 6.04
N THR A 343 12.39 -21.01 6.70
CA THR A 343 11.15 -20.35 6.25
C THR A 343 10.53 -19.44 7.32
N ARG A 344 11.31 -18.96 8.30
CA ARG A 344 10.80 -18.13 9.40
C ARG A 344 10.07 -16.86 8.93
N SER A 345 10.67 -16.11 7.99
CA SER A 345 10.10 -14.85 7.47
C SER A 345 9.45 -15.01 6.09
N PHE A 346 10.14 -15.74 5.22
CA PHE A 346 9.69 -16.30 3.94
C PHE A 346 8.59 -15.52 3.20
N ALA A 347 8.96 -14.41 2.57
CA ALA A 347 8.06 -13.58 1.77
C ALA A 347 6.73 -13.23 2.45
N ARG A 348 6.74 -12.96 3.77
CA ARG A 348 5.53 -12.72 4.61
C ARG A 348 4.72 -13.96 4.98
N TRP A 349 4.97 -15.10 4.33
CA TRP A 349 4.28 -16.39 4.53
C TRP A 349 5.00 -17.34 5.50
N GLY A 350 6.03 -16.85 6.20
CA GLY A 350 6.82 -17.65 7.11
C GLY A 350 6.10 -18.16 8.36
N ASP A 351 6.72 -19.13 9.02
CA ASP A 351 6.19 -19.84 10.20
C ASP A 351 6.58 -19.21 11.54
N GLY A 352 7.31 -18.08 11.54
CA GLY A 352 7.58 -17.32 12.75
C GLY A 352 6.36 -16.51 13.24
N ASP A 353 6.34 -16.15 14.52
CA ASP A 353 5.19 -15.54 15.21
C ASP A 353 4.73 -14.15 14.72
N TYR A 354 5.42 -13.55 13.74
CA TYR A 354 5.13 -12.23 13.17
C TYR A 354 4.81 -12.26 11.67
N TRP A 355 4.65 -13.46 11.12
CA TRP A 355 4.38 -13.73 9.70
C TRP A 355 3.08 -14.51 9.54
N HIS A 356 2.50 -14.52 8.35
CA HIS A 356 1.09 -14.92 8.15
C HIS A 356 0.79 -16.33 8.68
N VAL A 357 1.64 -17.32 8.39
CA VAL A 357 1.41 -18.70 8.83
C VAL A 357 1.67 -18.88 10.33
N GLY A 358 2.70 -18.23 10.87
CA GLY A 358 2.96 -18.29 12.32
C GLY A 358 1.86 -17.59 13.14
N GLU A 359 1.41 -16.39 12.75
CA GLU A 359 0.30 -15.71 13.42
C GLU A 359 -1.03 -16.48 13.30
N LEU A 360 -1.27 -17.14 12.17
CA LEU A 360 -2.43 -18.01 11.98
C LEU A 360 -2.33 -19.27 12.84
N THR A 361 -1.16 -19.90 12.90
CA THR A 361 -0.90 -21.04 13.80
C THR A 361 -1.22 -20.64 15.24
N ASN A 362 -0.61 -19.55 15.74
CA ASN A 362 -0.84 -19.07 17.10
C ASN A 362 -2.32 -18.80 17.38
N THR A 363 -3.08 -18.37 16.36
CA THR A 363 -4.52 -18.18 16.51
C THR A 363 -5.29 -19.51 16.57
N VAL A 364 -4.98 -20.46 15.69
CA VAL A 364 -5.63 -21.77 15.63
C VAL A 364 -5.42 -22.57 16.92
N PHE A 365 -4.22 -22.44 17.53
CA PHE A 365 -3.87 -23.07 18.81
C PHE A 365 -4.20 -22.20 20.04
N GLY A 366 -4.81 -21.03 19.87
CA GLY A 366 -5.31 -20.22 20.99
C GLY A 366 -4.27 -19.38 21.74
N GLU A 367 -3.04 -19.28 21.21
CA GLU A 367 -1.96 -18.43 21.74
C GLU A 367 -2.11 -16.95 21.36
N SER A 368 -2.90 -16.65 20.33
CA SER A 368 -3.12 -15.30 19.80
C SER A 368 -4.55 -15.12 19.29
N GLN A 369 -4.95 -13.87 19.08
CA GLN A 369 -6.24 -13.51 18.48
C GLN A 369 -6.10 -12.71 17.18
N LYS A 370 -4.86 -12.39 16.77
CA LYS A 370 -4.58 -11.47 15.66
C LYS A 370 -5.16 -11.90 14.32
N LYS A 371 -5.18 -13.21 14.03
CA LYS A 371 -5.68 -13.77 12.77
C LYS A 371 -7.03 -14.47 12.96
N ARG A 372 -7.83 -14.06 13.95
CA ARG A 372 -9.12 -14.71 14.26
C ARG A 372 -10.07 -14.70 13.06
N ALA A 373 -10.11 -13.60 12.31
CA ALA A 373 -10.93 -13.51 11.10
C ALA A 373 -10.54 -14.55 10.04
N TRP A 374 -9.24 -14.85 9.91
CA TRP A 374 -8.73 -15.90 9.03
C TRP A 374 -9.06 -17.28 9.58
N ALA A 375 -8.81 -17.52 10.86
CA ALA A 375 -9.11 -18.81 11.47
C ALA A 375 -10.58 -19.19 11.30
N ASN A 376 -11.50 -18.25 11.57
CA ASN A 376 -12.94 -18.43 11.37
C ASN A 376 -13.34 -18.66 9.91
N ALA A 377 -12.68 -17.98 8.97
CA ALA A 377 -13.03 -18.09 7.55
C ALA A 377 -12.50 -19.37 6.89
N LEU A 378 -11.35 -19.87 7.36
CA LEU A 378 -10.62 -20.93 6.68
C LEU A 378 -10.77 -22.31 7.32
N PHE A 379 -11.10 -22.39 8.62
CA PHE A 379 -11.11 -23.65 9.36
C PHE A 379 -12.47 -23.94 10.00
N GLU A 380 -12.78 -25.23 10.14
CA GLU A 380 -13.87 -25.67 10.99
C GLU A 380 -13.57 -25.35 12.46
N GLN A 381 -14.58 -24.90 13.19
CA GLN A 381 -14.48 -24.46 14.59
C GLN A 381 -13.86 -25.54 15.49
N GLY A 382 -12.86 -25.17 16.30
CA GLY A 382 -12.20 -26.09 17.22
C GLY A 382 -11.25 -27.09 16.55
N THR A 383 -10.92 -26.89 15.27
CA THR A 383 -10.08 -27.82 14.49
C THR A 383 -8.98 -27.09 13.70
N ARG A 384 -8.15 -27.89 13.01
CA ARG A 384 -7.25 -27.46 11.93
C ARG A 384 -7.69 -28.01 10.56
N THR A 385 -8.94 -28.46 10.45
CA THR A 385 -9.54 -28.92 9.19
C THR A 385 -10.02 -27.71 8.42
N LEU A 386 -9.67 -27.63 7.14
CA LEU A 386 -10.12 -26.54 6.28
C LEU A 386 -11.62 -26.68 6.00
N SER A 387 -12.35 -25.57 6.02
CA SER A 387 -13.75 -25.55 5.58
C SER A 387 -13.85 -25.78 4.06
N ASP A 388 -12.92 -25.18 3.31
CA ASP A 388 -12.69 -25.44 1.88
C ASP A 388 -11.19 -25.27 1.59
N ASP A 389 -10.72 -25.89 0.50
CA ASP A 389 -9.33 -25.75 0.07
C ASP A 389 -8.94 -24.28 -0.12
N VAL A 390 -7.75 -23.94 0.39
CA VAL A 390 -7.20 -22.58 0.35
C VAL A 390 -6.00 -22.56 -0.58
N TYR A 391 -5.99 -21.63 -1.52
CA TYR A 391 -4.95 -21.49 -2.53
C TYR A 391 -4.20 -20.18 -2.38
N LEU A 392 -2.98 -20.14 -2.91
CA LEU A 392 -2.17 -18.92 -2.94
C LEU A 392 -1.65 -18.68 -4.36
N TRP A 393 -2.12 -17.60 -4.98
CA TRP A 393 -1.47 -17.04 -6.16
C TRP A 393 -0.39 -16.06 -5.69
N ILE A 394 0.83 -16.23 -6.18
CA ILE A 394 1.97 -15.39 -5.82
C ILE A 394 2.90 -15.27 -7.02
N ARG A 395 3.30 -14.04 -7.34
CA ARG A 395 4.17 -13.71 -8.46
C ARG A 395 5.12 -12.59 -8.10
N ALA A 396 6.30 -12.62 -8.69
CA ALA A 396 7.16 -11.45 -8.72
C ALA A 396 6.47 -10.34 -9.51
N TRP A 397 6.32 -9.18 -8.88
CA TRP A 397 5.55 -8.10 -9.46
C TRP A 397 6.35 -7.36 -10.51
N ASP A 398 6.08 -7.71 -11.76
CA ASP A 398 6.57 -7.02 -12.95
C ASP A 398 5.38 -6.36 -13.66
N PRO A 399 5.27 -5.03 -13.68
CA PRO A 399 4.19 -4.32 -14.36
C PRO A 399 4.09 -4.64 -15.86
N ALA A 400 5.20 -5.05 -16.49
CA ALA A 400 5.18 -5.45 -17.89
C ALA A 400 4.52 -6.83 -18.10
N ALA A 401 4.52 -7.68 -17.08
CA ALA A 401 3.90 -9.00 -17.11
C ALA A 401 2.49 -9.00 -16.52
N TYR A 402 2.24 -8.17 -15.50
CA TYR A 402 0.95 -8.08 -14.81
C TYR A 402 0.42 -6.65 -14.85
N PRO A 403 -0.68 -6.39 -15.57
CA PRO A 403 -1.24 -5.04 -15.65
C PRO A 403 -1.75 -4.59 -14.28
N GLY A 404 -1.65 -3.29 -14.01
CA GLY A 404 -2.29 -2.71 -12.84
C GLY A 404 -3.83 -2.79 -12.91
N PRO A 405 -4.51 -2.75 -11.76
CA PRO A 405 -5.96 -2.98 -11.64
C PRO A 405 -6.85 -2.00 -12.43
N TYR A 406 -6.32 -0.84 -12.78
CA TYR A 406 -6.99 0.21 -13.53
C TYR A 406 -6.38 0.42 -14.92
N GLY A 407 -5.72 -0.62 -15.48
CA GLY A 407 -5.23 -0.66 -16.86
C GLY A 407 -3.92 0.07 -17.16
N TYR A 408 -3.20 0.50 -16.13
CA TYR A 408 -1.87 1.13 -16.25
C TYR A 408 -0.82 0.37 -15.44
N ASP A 409 0.45 0.62 -15.75
CA ASP A 409 1.57 0.12 -14.96
C ASP A 409 1.56 0.74 -13.56
N ALA A 410 1.59 -0.11 -12.54
CA ALA A 410 1.59 0.28 -11.13
C ALA A 410 2.79 -0.34 -10.41
N TYR A 411 3.43 0.40 -9.50
CA TYR A 411 4.43 -0.20 -8.61
C TYR A 411 3.78 -1.24 -7.71
N LEU A 412 4.57 -2.18 -7.17
CA LEU A 412 4.05 -3.16 -6.21
C LEU A 412 3.34 -2.49 -5.02
N ALA A 413 3.91 -1.39 -4.53
CA ALA A 413 3.37 -0.62 -3.41
C ALA A 413 2.08 0.16 -3.76
N GLU A 414 1.82 0.41 -5.04
CA GLU A 414 0.57 0.99 -5.55
C GLU A 414 -0.47 -0.10 -5.86
N ALA A 415 -0.04 -1.23 -6.45
CA ALA A 415 -0.92 -2.29 -6.91
C ALA A 415 -1.72 -2.95 -5.77
N GLU A 416 -1.07 -3.25 -4.64
CA GLU A 416 -1.72 -3.89 -3.47
C GLU A 416 -2.96 -3.13 -2.98
N PRO A 417 -2.88 -1.86 -2.56
CA PRO A 417 -4.04 -1.14 -2.05
C PRO A 417 -5.14 -0.91 -3.11
N LEU A 418 -4.77 -0.74 -4.38
CA LEU A 418 -5.75 -0.62 -5.47
C LEU A 418 -6.52 -1.93 -5.69
N LEU A 419 -5.83 -3.07 -5.66
CA LEU A 419 -6.46 -4.40 -5.76
C LEU A 419 -7.33 -4.70 -4.55
N ILE A 420 -6.92 -4.31 -3.34
CA ILE A 420 -7.77 -4.40 -2.14
C ILE A 420 -9.07 -3.62 -2.34
N GLY A 421 -9.00 -2.40 -2.89
CA GLY A 421 -10.19 -1.58 -3.17
C GLY A 421 -11.15 -2.20 -4.19
N LEU A 422 -10.61 -2.85 -5.24
CA LEU A 422 -11.42 -3.58 -6.22
C LEU A 422 -12.03 -4.86 -5.62
N ALA A 423 -11.22 -5.67 -4.93
CA ALA A 423 -11.69 -6.91 -4.30
C ALA A 423 -12.73 -6.63 -3.21
N ASN A 424 -12.58 -5.57 -2.41
CA ASN A 424 -13.56 -5.18 -1.41
C ASN A 424 -14.90 -4.77 -2.06
N ALA A 425 -14.88 -4.17 -3.25
CA ALA A 425 -16.10 -3.84 -3.98
C ALA A 425 -16.81 -5.08 -4.54
N ALA A 426 -16.05 -6.10 -4.95
CA ALA A 426 -16.61 -7.36 -5.46
C ALA A 426 -17.04 -8.35 -4.36
N TYR A 427 -16.27 -8.41 -3.26
CA TYR A 427 -16.36 -9.44 -2.23
C TYR A 427 -16.22 -8.84 -0.80
N PRO A 428 -17.08 -7.90 -0.40
CA PRO A 428 -16.94 -7.19 0.89
C PRO A 428 -17.04 -8.10 2.12
N GLU A 429 -17.83 -9.17 2.03
CA GLU A 429 -18.05 -10.12 3.14
C GLU A 429 -16.90 -11.15 3.26
N ASP A 430 -16.25 -11.45 2.14
CA ASP A 430 -15.27 -12.53 2.02
C ASP A 430 -13.83 -12.08 2.23
N LEU A 431 -13.53 -10.82 1.90
CA LEU A 431 -12.18 -10.26 1.98
C LEU A 431 -11.74 -10.06 3.44
N LEU A 432 -10.54 -10.54 3.78
CA LEU A 432 -9.98 -10.57 5.13
C LEU A 432 -8.90 -9.51 5.36
N ASN A 433 -8.73 -8.56 4.43
CA ASN A 433 -7.84 -7.42 4.59
C ASN A 433 -8.42 -6.46 5.63
N HIS A 434 -7.75 -6.29 6.76
CA HIS A 434 -8.11 -5.25 7.75
C HIS A 434 -7.61 -3.86 7.35
N GLU A 435 -6.45 -3.79 6.71
CA GLU A 435 -5.86 -2.56 6.20
C GLU A 435 -6.28 -2.33 4.74
N GLY A 436 -6.39 -1.06 4.32
CA GLY A 436 -6.76 -0.70 2.96
C GLY A 436 -8.25 -0.81 2.62
N VAL A 437 -9.10 -1.25 3.55
CA VAL A 437 -10.58 -1.30 3.40
C VAL A 437 -11.27 -0.19 4.22
N PRO A 438 -12.54 0.16 3.93
CA PRO A 438 -13.32 1.13 4.71
C PRO A 438 -13.40 0.77 6.19
N ASP A 439 -13.72 1.72 7.07
CA ASP A 439 -13.84 1.44 8.51
C ASP A 439 -15.06 0.62 8.88
N ASP A 440 -16.09 0.71 8.06
CA ASP A 440 -17.26 -0.14 8.10
C ASP A 440 -17.11 -1.38 7.21
N ALA A 441 -15.91 -1.78 6.79
CA ALA A 441 -15.77 -3.09 6.14
C ALA A 441 -16.24 -4.21 7.10
N PRO A 442 -16.98 -5.24 6.64
CA PRO A 442 -17.47 -6.35 7.49
C PRO A 442 -16.37 -6.97 8.36
N VAL A 443 -15.17 -7.18 7.80
CA VAL A 443 -14.00 -7.70 8.52
C VAL A 443 -13.60 -6.88 9.76
N LYS A 444 -13.87 -5.57 9.81
CA LYS A 444 -13.60 -4.71 10.97
C LYS A 444 -14.74 -4.66 11.98
N ARG A 445 -15.98 -4.94 11.57
CA ARG A 445 -17.19 -4.81 12.40
C ARG A 445 -17.58 -6.13 13.05
N ASP A 446 -17.48 -7.21 12.29
CA ASP A 446 -17.97 -8.50 12.74
C ASP A 446 -16.98 -9.09 13.73
N ALA A 447 -17.45 -9.34 14.95
CA ALA A 447 -16.74 -10.18 15.90
C ALA A 447 -16.74 -11.62 15.36
N ARG A 448 -15.83 -11.92 14.42
CA ARG A 448 -15.65 -13.28 13.94
C ARG A 448 -15.15 -14.12 15.10
N GLU A 449 -15.93 -15.11 15.52
CA GLU A 449 -15.56 -16.01 16.60
C GLU A 449 -14.85 -17.24 16.03
N PHE A 450 -13.73 -17.60 16.63
CA PHE A 450 -13.07 -18.88 16.34
C PHE A 450 -12.79 -19.57 17.66
N THR A 451 -13.27 -20.80 17.79
CA THR A 451 -12.93 -21.70 18.87
C THR A 451 -11.56 -22.32 18.55
N PRO A 452 -10.50 -22.03 19.33
CA PRO A 452 -9.21 -22.67 19.11
C PRO A 452 -9.27 -24.18 19.34
N LEU A 453 -8.26 -24.91 18.85
CA LEU A 453 -8.04 -26.30 19.23
C LEU A 453 -8.01 -26.42 20.76
N SER A 454 -8.88 -27.26 21.32
CA SER A 454 -8.80 -27.65 22.73
C SER A 454 -7.62 -28.62 22.92
N GLU A 455 -6.84 -28.42 23.99
CA GLU A 455 -5.77 -29.34 24.43
C GLU A 455 -6.22 -30.81 24.55
#